data_AF-A0A3M6YSN6-F1
#
_entry.id   AF-A0A3M6YSN6-F1
#
_cell.length_a   1.000
_cell.length_b   1.000
_cell.length_c   1.000
_cell.angle_alpha   90.00
_cell.angle_beta   90.00
_cell.angle_gamma   90.00
#
_symmetry.space_group_name_H-M   'P 1'
#
loop_
_entity.id
_entity.type
_entity.pdbx_description
1 polymer ?
#
loop_
_entity_poly.entity_id
_entity_poly.type
_entity_poly.pdbx_seq_one_letter_code
_entity_poly.pdbx_strand_id
1 'polypeptide(L)'
;MIFCDEPWCNEPGRENQAETLQSKEYSRGLRPHTIKAAMLDWMANKETVWSEVVRRHFEIHENEIVACVDEWIADMKKAPKLAPHFAYMGSYWAGGGLGGEDEVMSANSEVQDPALVARLKGALRELRDGGRTGQKG
;
A
#
# COMPACT_ATOMS: atom_id res chain seq x y z
N MET A 1 5.13 11.06 -14.84
CA MET A 1 3.82 11.02 -14.14
C MET A 1 4.06 10.70 -12.68
N ILE A 2 3.22 11.19 -11.76
CA ILE A 2 3.42 11.00 -10.31
C ILE A 2 2.96 9.61 -9.84
N PHE A 3 1.83 9.10 -10.34
CA PHE A 3 1.41 7.71 -10.13
C PHE A 3 1.88 6.85 -11.29
N CYS A 4 2.83 5.97 -11.02
CA CYS A 4 3.47 5.06 -11.98
C CYS A 4 3.88 3.76 -11.28
N ASP A 5 4.25 2.74 -12.08
CA ASP A 5 4.60 1.40 -11.56
C ASP A 5 5.88 1.41 -10.70
N GLU A 6 6.82 2.29 -11.04
CA GLU A 6 8.13 2.43 -10.38
C GLU A 6 8.35 3.85 -9.84
N PRO A 7 7.64 4.23 -8.76
CA PRO A 7 7.70 5.58 -8.21
C PRO A 7 9.08 5.97 -7.66
N TRP A 8 9.96 5.00 -7.41
CA TRP A 8 11.36 5.23 -7.06
C TRP A 8 12.10 6.08 -8.11
N CYS A 9 11.78 5.90 -9.39
CA CYS A 9 12.42 6.58 -10.50
C CYS A 9 11.89 8.00 -10.75
N ASN A 10 10.87 8.43 -9.99
CA ASN A 10 10.37 9.81 -10.07
C ASN A 10 11.30 10.81 -9.38
N GLU A 11 12.24 10.34 -8.55
CA GLU A 11 13.22 11.18 -7.88
C GLU A 11 14.35 11.59 -8.83
N PRO A 12 14.80 12.86 -8.81
CA PRO A 12 15.94 13.31 -9.60
C PRO A 12 17.18 12.44 -9.38
N GLY A 13 17.82 11.99 -10.47
CA GLY A 13 19.03 11.15 -10.43
C GLY A 13 18.77 9.64 -10.28
N ARG A 14 17.51 9.21 -10.34
CA ARG A 14 17.11 7.79 -10.25
C ARG A 14 16.43 7.27 -11.51
N GLU A 15 16.47 8.02 -12.61
CA GLU A 15 15.72 7.76 -13.84
C GLU A 15 16.08 6.40 -14.47
N ASN A 16 17.33 5.96 -14.32
CA ASN A 16 17.84 4.70 -14.88
C ASN A 16 17.83 3.55 -13.85
N GLN A 17 17.11 3.68 -12.73
CA GLN A 17 17.05 2.65 -11.66
C GLN A 17 15.78 1.80 -11.72
N ALA A 18 15.13 1.78 -12.89
CA ALA A 18 14.03 0.88 -13.19
C ALA A 18 14.43 -0.59 -12.99
N GLU A 19 13.49 -1.41 -12.55
CA GLU A 19 13.60 -2.84 -12.26
C GLU A 19 14.63 -3.25 -11.19
N THR A 20 15.34 -2.28 -10.61
CA THR A 20 16.29 -2.52 -9.50
C THR A 20 15.58 -3.06 -8.27
N LEU A 21 16.34 -3.73 -7.38
CA LEU A 21 15.79 -4.21 -6.12
C LEU A 21 15.25 -3.04 -5.28
N GLN A 22 15.93 -1.90 -5.31
CA GLN A 22 15.53 -0.67 -4.61
C GLN A 22 14.17 -0.18 -5.08
N SER A 23 13.95 -0.13 -6.40
CA SER A 23 12.66 0.25 -6.99
C SER A 23 11.54 -0.70 -6.52
N LYS A 24 11.79 -2.01 -6.58
CA LYS A 24 10.83 -3.04 -6.16
C LYS A 24 10.51 -2.98 -4.66
N GLU A 25 11.52 -2.85 -3.80
CA GLU A 25 11.33 -2.70 -2.36
C GLU A 25 10.59 -1.42 -1.99
N TYR A 26 10.88 -0.32 -2.69
CA TYR A 26 10.16 0.94 -2.51
C TYR A 26 8.67 0.78 -2.83
N SER A 27 8.34 0.17 -3.98
CA SER A 27 6.95 -0.14 -4.33
C SER A 27 6.27 -1.06 -3.30
N ARG A 28 6.99 -2.06 -2.78
CA ARG A 28 6.48 -2.96 -1.72
C ARG A 28 6.14 -2.20 -0.44
N GLY A 29 6.98 -1.25 -0.03
CA GLY A 29 6.76 -0.41 1.14
C GLY A 29 5.58 0.57 1.00
N LEU A 30 5.20 0.95 -0.22
CA LEU A 30 4.05 1.84 -0.45
C LEU A 30 2.69 1.14 -0.35
N ARG A 31 2.61 -0.13 -0.74
CA ARG A 31 1.35 -0.92 -0.75
C ARG A 31 0.56 -0.87 0.57
N PRO A 32 1.16 -1.00 1.77
CA PRO A 32 0.48 -0.75 3.06
C PRO A 32 -0.22 0.58 3.17
N HIS A 33 0.49 1.63 2.79
CA HIS A 33 0.00 3.00 2.89
C HIS A 33 -1.19 3.19 1.95
N THR A 34 -1.14 2.59 0.75
CA THR A 34 -2.27 2.56 -0.18
C THR A 34 -3.48 1.84 0.41
N ILE A 35 -3.31 0.64 0.98
CA ILE A 35 -4.44 -0.12 1.56
C ILE A 35 -5.08 0.65 2.72
N LYS A 36 -4.27 1.21 3.62
CA LYS A 36 -4.75 1.92 4.80
C LYS A 36 -5.37 3.27 4.42
N ALA A 37 -4.57 4.18 3.88
CA ALA A 37 -4.99 5.56 3.66
C ALA A 37 -5.84 5.73 2.39
N ALA A 38 -5.50 5.03 1.30
CA ALA A 38 -6.17 5.22 0.01
C ALA A 38 -7.42 4.34 -0.17
N MET A 39 -7.55 3.25 0.60
CA MET A 39 -8.71 2.35 0.51
C MET A 39 -9.55 2.36 1.79
N LEU A 40 -9.01 1.89 2.91
CA LEU A 40 -9.78 1.73 4.16
C LEU A 40 -10.29 3.07 4.69
N ASP A 41 -9.42 4.08 4.82
CA ASP A 41 -9.79 5.37 5.38
C ASP A 41 -10.79 6.12 4.47
N TRP A 42 -10.64 6.00 3.14
CA TRP A 42 -11.62 6.54 2.20
C TRP A 42 -12.99 5.85 2.28
N MET A 43 -13.03 4.52 2.42
CA MET A 43 -14.29 3.79 2.61
C MET A 43 -14.95 4.10 3.96
N ALA A 44 -14.16 4.35 5.00
CA ALA A 44 -14.66 4.71 6.32
C ALA A 44 -15.25 6.13 6.36
N ASN A 45 -14.74 7.05 5.53
CA ASN A 45 -15.15 8.44 5.52
C ASN A 45 -16.43 8.69 4.70
N LYS A 46 -17.58 8.69 5.38
CA LYS A 46 -18.91 8.85 4.76
C LYS A 46 -19.33 10.30 4.53
N GLU A 47 -18.63 11.28 5.11
CA GLU A 47 -19.04 12.70 5.10
C GLU A 47 -18.31 13.53 4.04
N THR A 48 -17.83 12.90 2.97
CA THR A 48 -17.17 13.60 1.87
C THR A 48 -18.12 13.82 0.69
N VAL A 49 -17.85 14.88 -0.09
CA VAL A 49 -18.53 15.11 -1.39
C VAL A 49 -18.28 13.97 -2.39
N TRP A 50 -17.29 13.11 -2.13
CA TRP A 50 -16.91 11.97 -2.94
C TRP A 50 -17.49 10.64 -2.42
N SER A 51 -18.26 10.66 -1.34
CA SER A 51 -18.73 9.45 -0.65
C SER A 51 -19.44 8.45 -1.57
N GLU A 52 -20.30 8.93 -2.48
CA GLU A 52 -20.98 8.07 -3.45
C GLU A 52 -19.99 7.48 -4.48
N VAL A 53 -19.08 8.30 -5.00
CA VAL A 53 -18.07 7.87 -6.00
C VAL A 53 -17.15 6.81 -5.39
N VAL A 54 -16.67 7.07 -4.18
CA VAL A 54 -15.80 6.16 -3.41
C VAL A 54 -16.53 4.84 -3.17
N ARG A 55 -17.75 4.89 -2.62
CA ARG A 55 -18.58 3.69 -2.40
C ARG A 55 -18.75 2.89 -3.68
N ARG A 56 -19.15 3.55 -4.78
CA ARG A 56 -19.43 2.87 -6.04
C ARG A 56 -18.19 2.28 -6.69
N HIS A 57 -17.05 2.96 -6.59
CA HIS A 57 -15.76 2.45 -7.07
C HIS A 57 -15.41 1.13 -6.36
N PHE A 58 -15.43 1.11 -5.03
CA PHE A 58 -15.09 -0.08 -4.26
C PHE A 58 -16.11 -1.22 -4.43
N GLU A 59 -17.39 -0.92 -4.67
CA GLU A 59 -18.41 -1.92 -4.98
C GLU A 59 -18.20 -2.59 -6.35
N ILE A 60 -17.93 -1.80 -7.40
CA ILE A 60 -17.76 -2.34 -8.76
C ILE A 60 -16.46 -3.14 -8.85
N HIS A 61 -15.39 -2.62 -8.26
CA HIS A 61 -14.04 -3.15 -8.43
C HIS A 61 -13.60 -4.09 -7.28
N GLU A 62 -14.51 -4.59 -6.43
CA GLU A 62 -14.20 -5.47 -5.29
C GLU A 62 -13.26 -6.62 -5.71
N ASN A 63 -13.64 -7.37 -6.74
CA ASN A 63 -12.90 -8.57 -7.15
C ASN A 63 -11.49 -8.22 -7.69
N GLU A 64 -11.39 -7.12 -8.44
CA GLU A 64 -10.12 -6.65 -9.01
C GLU A 64 -9.16 -6.17 -7.90
N ILE A 65 -9.69 -5.42 -6.94
CA ILE A 65 -8.93 -4.92 -5.79
C ILE A 65 -8.44 -6.09 -4.93
N VAL A 66 -9.29 -7.08 -4.66
CA VAL A 66 -8.92 -8.28 -3.89
C VAL A 66 -7.83 -9.06 -4.60
N ALA A 67 -7.96 -9.30 -5.91
CA ALA A 67 -6.94 -10.00 -6.69
C ALA A 67 -5.59 -9.25 -6.68
N CYS A 68 -5.62 -7.94 -6.90
CA CYS A 68 -4.44 -7.08 -6.85
C CYS A 68 -3.72 -7.15 -5.49
N VAL A 69 -4.47 -7.07 -4.39
CA VAL A 69 -3.89 -7.14 -3.05
C VAL A 69 -3.36 -8.55 -2.73
N ASP A 70 -4.00 -9.61 -3.23
CA ASP A 70 -3.50 -10.98 -3.08
C ASP A 70 -2.18 -11.19 -3.84
N GLU A 71 -2.04 -10.60 -5.03
CA GLU A 71 -0.77 -10.58 -5.78
C GLU A 71 0.31 -9.81 -5.03
N TRP A 72 -0.03 -8.65 -4.45
CA TRP A 72 0.90 -7.86 -3.64
C TRP A 72 1.43 -8.65 -2.44
N ILE A 73 0.57 -9.38 -1.74
CA ILE A 73 0.98 -10.24 -0.62
C ILE A 73 1.87 -11.38 -1.11
N ALA A 74 1.53 -12.00 -2.24
CA ALA A 74 2.33 -13.07 -2.82
C ALA A 74 3.72 -12.59 -3.23
N ASP A 75 3.84 -11.39 -3.80
CA ASP A 75 5.12 -10.76 -4.12
C ASP A 75 5.92 -10.39 -2.86
N MET A 76 5.27 -9.81 -1.85
CA MET A 76 5.94 -9.45 -0.59
C MET A 76 6.45 -10.67 0.18
N LYS A 77 5.77 -11.82 0.11
CA LYS A 77 6.27 -13.09 0.65
C LYS A 77 7.55 -13.59 -0.04
N LYS A 78 7.77 -13.20 -1.30
CA LYS A 78 8.97 -13.52 -2.08
C LYS A 78 10.10 -12.50 -1.87
N ALA A 79 9.83 -11.39 -1.19
CA ALA A 79 10.83 -10.35 -0.98
C ALA A 79 12.03 -10.92 -0.19
N PRO A 80 13.26 -10.55 -0.57
CA PRO A 80 14.44 -10.92 0.21
C PRO A 80 14.30 -10.39 1.63
N LYS A 81 14.72 -11.19 2.62
CA LYS A 81 14.78 -10.78 4.03
C LYS A 81 15.91 -9.77 4.24
N LEU A 82 15.82 -8.60 3.63
CA LEU A 82 16.72 -7.48 3.92
C LEU A 82 16.19 -6.76 5.16
N ALA A 83 17.11 -6.30 6.03
CA ALA A 83 16.72 -5.46 7.15
C ALA A 83 16.10 -4.16 6.59
N PRO A 84 14.90 -3.76 7.07
CA PRO A 84 14.07 -2.71 6.45
C PRO A 84 14.75 -1.33 6.40
N HIS A 85 15.73 -1.09 7.26
CA HIS A 85 16.54 0.14 7.28
C HIS A 85 17.42 0.31 6.02
N PHE A 86 17.91 -0.79 5.41
CA PHE A 86 18.83 -0.71 4.26
C PHE A 86 18.14 -0.43 2.92
N ALA A 87 16.87 -0.78 2.77
CA ALA A 87 16.12 -0.54 1.53
C ALA A 87 15.78 0.95 1.32
N TYR A 88 15.56 1.70 2.40
CA TYR A 88 15.29 3.14 2.36
C TYR A 88 16.56 4.00 2.49
N MET A 89 17.55 3.58 3.28
CA MET A 89 18.79 4.36 3.56
C MET A 89 19.98 4.04 2.64
N GLY A 90 19.83 3.15 1.66
CA GLY A 90 20.92 2.68 0.78
C GLY A 90 21.60 3.76 -0.07
N SER A 91 21.11 4.99 -0.09
CA SER A 91 21.75 6.14 -0.76
C SER A 91 22.27 7.25 0.18
N TYR A 92 21.86 7.27 1.46
CA TYR A 92 22.19 8.37 2.37
C TYR A 92 23.16 8.00 3.51
N TRP A 93 23.32 6.71 3.85
CA TRP A 93 24.14 6.29 5.00
C TRP A 93 25.47 5.59 4.67
N ALA A 94 25.79 5.40 3.39
CA ALA A 94 27.13 4.93 3.00
C ALA A 94 28.25 5.98 3.24
N GLY A 95 27.90 7.19 3.71
CA GLY A 95 28.83 8.33 3.83
C GLY A 95 29.00 8.95 5.22
N GLY A 96 28.32 8.49 6.28
CA GLY A 96 28.39 9.16 7.58
C GLY A 96 28.14 8.24 8.76
N GLY A 97 29.17 8.05 9.58
CA GLY A 97 29.02 7.44 10.90
C GLY A 97 28.19 8.32 11.85
N LEU A 98 27.76 7.71 12.97
CA LEU A 98 26.96 8.19 14.13
C LEU A 98 25.66 7.38 14.19
N GLY A 99 25.50 6.34 15.01
CA GLY A 99 25.38 6.45 16.46
C GLY A 99 23.91 6.66 16.85
N GLY A 100 23.28 5.67 17.51
CA GLY A 100 21.95 5.81 18.12
C GLY A 100 21.01 4.65 17.80
N GLU A 101 21.18 3.54 18.51
CA GLU A 101 20.20 2.47 18.63
C GLU A 101 19.09 2.95 19.58
N ASP A 102 18.00 3.54 19.09
CA ASP A 102 16.71 3.51 19.79
C ASP A 102 15.64 4.16 18.91
N GLU A 103 14.54 3.43 18.74
CA GLU A 103 13.26 3.89 18.20
C GLU A 103 13.19 4.22 16.70
N VAL A 104 13.33 3.19 15.85
CA VAL A 104 13.00 3.30 14.42
C VAL A 104 11.83 2.36 14.11
N MET A 105 10.62 2.92 14.13
CA MET A 105 9.39 2.22 13.74
C MET A 105 9.49 1.72 12.30
N SER A 106 9.48 0.40 12.15
CA SER A 106 9.51 -0.31 10.87
C SER A 106 8.23 -0.02 10.08
N ALA A 107 8.29 0.94 9.14
CA ALA A 107 7.19 1.27 8.23
C ALA A 107 6.76 0.09 7.33
N ASN A 108 7.58 -0.97 7.24
CA ASN A 108 7.25 -2.22 6.54
C ASN A 108 6.49 -3.24 7.41
N SER A 109 6.27 -2.95 8.70
CA SER A 109 5.55 -3.86 9.61
C SER A 109 4.03 -3.87 9.40
N GLU A 110 3.43 -2.79 8.88
CA GLU A 110 1.96 -2.66 8.85
C GLU A 110 1.27 -3.44 7.70
N VAL A 111 1.95 -3.93 6.65
CA VAL A 111 1.32 -4.81 5.62
C VAL A 111 1.70 -6.27 5.68
N GLN A 112 2.77 -6.62 6.37
CA GLN A 112 2.85 -8.01 6.82
C GLN A 112 1.74 -8.34 7.81
N ASP A 113 1.04 -7.33 8.36
CA ASP A 113 -0.16 -7.49 9.17
C ASP A 113 -1.28 -8.15 8.35
N PRO A 114 -1.53 -9.46 8.56
CA PRO A 114 -2.62 -10.15 7.89
C PRO A 114 -3.98 -9.54 8.27
N ALA A 115 -4.04 -8.83 9.40
CA ALA A 115 -5.23 -8.13 9.84
C ALA A 115 -5.58 -6.95 8.94
N LEU A 116 -4.61 -6.22 8.37
CA LEU A 116 -4.91 -5.10 7.48
C LEU A 116 -5.63 -5.57 6.20
N VAL A 117 -5.11 -6.63 5.59
CA VAL A 117 -5.72 -7.23 4.40
C VAL A 117 -7.08 -7.85 4.74
N ALA A 118 -7.18 -8.54 5.88
CA ALA A 118 -8.45 -9.10 6.33
C ALA A 118 -9.51 -8.01 6.56
N ARG A 119 -9.11 -6.86 7.13
CA ARG A 119 -9.97 -5.68 7.31
C ARG A 119 -10.44 -5.12 5.97
N LEU A 120 -9.53 -4.98 4.99
CA LEU A 120 -9.90 -4.55 3.63
C LEU A 120 -10.94 -5.48 3.02
N LYS A 121 -10.68 -6.79 3.03
CA LYS A 121 -11.61 -7.79 2.47
C LYS A 121 -12.96 -7.79 3.21
N GLY A 122 -12.96 -7.57 4.53
CA GLY A 122 -14.18 -7.41 5.32
C GLY A 122 -14.98 -6.19 4.89
N ALA A 123 -14.34 -5.02 4.82
CA ALA A 123 -14.98 -3.77 4.44
C ALA A 123 -15.59 -3.83 3.02
N LEU A 124 -14.89 -4.43 2.06
CA LEU A 124 -15.41 -4.61 0.70
C LEU A 124 -16.66 -5.51 0.66
N ARG A 125 -16.67 -6.59 1.44
CA ARG A 125 -17.84 -7.49 1.54
C ARG A 125 -19.03 -6.78 2.17
N GLU A 126 -18.80 -6.01 3.23
CA GLU A 126 -19.83 -5.22 3.90
C GLU A 126 -20.46 -4.19 2.95
N LEU A 127 -19.64 -3.51 2.14
CA LEU A 127 -20.13 -2.57 1.11
C LEU A 127 -21.01 -3.27 0.08
N ARG A 128 -20.56 -4.41 -0.45
CA ARG A 128 -21.35 -5.20 -1.40
C ARG A 128 -22.70 -5.63 -0.81
N ASP A 129 -22.70 -6.09 0.43
CA ASP A 129 -23.91 -6.63 1.06
C ASP A 129 -24.86 -5.51 1.50
N GLY A 130 -24.34 -4.33 1.87
CA GLY A 130 -25.11 -3.11 2.12
C GLY A 130 -25.74 -2.50 0.86
N GLY A 131 -25.10 -2.62 -0.29
CA GLY A 131 -25.67 -2.19 -1.59
C GLY A 131 -26.93 -2.99 -1.99
N ARG A 132 -27.09 -4.23 -1.51
CA ARG A 132 -28.24 -5.09 -1.82
C ARG A 132 -29.49 -4.77 -1.01
N THR A 133 -29.36 -4.12 0.14
CA THR A 133 -30.50 -3.79 1.02
C THR A 133 -31.11 -2.42 0.71
N GLY A 134 -30.36 -1.51 0.07
CA GLY A 134 -30.82 -0.17 -0.32
C GLY A 134 -31.65 -0.11 -1.62
N GLN A 135 -31.77 -1.22 -2.36
CA GLN A 135 -32.56 -1.29 -3.60
C GLN A 135 -33.98 -1.82 -3.32
N LYS A 136 -34.67 -1.20 -2.38
CA LYS A 136 -36.12 -1.32 -2.18
C LYS A 136 -36.70 0.09 -2.06
N GLY A 137 -36.99 0.69 -3.20
CA GLY A 137 -37.67 1.97 -3.34
C GLY A 137 -38.39 1.99 -4.67
#